data_AF-A0A832B907-F1
#
_entry.id   AF-A0A832B907-F1
#
_cell.length_a   1.000
_cell.length_b   1.000
_cell.length_c   1.000
_cell.angle_alpha   90.00
_cell.angle_beta   90.00
_cell.angle_gamma   90.00
#
_symmetry.space_group_name_H-M   'P 1'
#
loop_
_entity.id
_entity.type
_entity.pdbx_description
1 polymer ?
#
loop_
_entity_poly.entity_id
_entity_poly.type
_entity_poly.pdbx_seq_one_letter_code
_entity_poly.pdbx_strand_id
1 'polypeptide(L)' 'IVANDVSAPNAGFEVDTNTVTLVWPDGSKEFLPNRPKSEVAHRILSAVQPLVTRAGRPPGSTEK' A
#
# COMPACT_ATOMS: atom_id res chain seq x y z
N ILE A 1 -0.08 -6.18 -0.06
CA ILE A 1 -0.13 -6.14 1.42
C ILE A 1 0.65 -4.93 1.90
N VAL A 2 0.18 -4.22 2.94
CA VAL A 2 0.96 -3.18 3.62
C VAL A 2 1.42 -3.74 4.97
N ALA A 3 2.72 -4.02 5.10
CA ALA A 3 3.29 -4.52 6.34
C ALA A 3 3.78 -3.34 7.20
N ASN A 4 3.23 -3.22 8.41
CA ASN A 4 3.58 -2.19 9.37
C ASN A 4 4.59 -2.74 10.39
N ASP A 5 5.74 -2.10 10.55
CA ASP A 5 6.70 -2.47 11.61
C ASP A 5 6.37 -1.74 12.91
N VAL A 6 5.42 -2.29 13.66
CA VAL A 6 4.97 -1.73 14.94
C VAL A 6 6.01 -1.84 16.07
N SER A 7 7.12 -2.54 15.84
CA SER A 7 8.20 -2.69 16.82
C SER A 7 9.21 -1.54 16.74
N ALA A 8 9.23 -0.81 15.63
CA ALA A 8 10.15 0.30 15.44
C ALA A 8 9.72 1.55 16.22
N PRO A 9 10.65 2.28 16.85
CA PRO A 9 10.36 3.57 17.46
C PRO A 9 9.68 4.51 16.45
N ASN A 10 8.63 5.22 16.89
CA ASN A 10 7.86 6.15 16.06
C ASN A 10 7.17 5.49 14.84
N ALA A 11 6.96 4.17 14.86
CA ALA A 11 6.16 3.45 13.87
C ALA A 11 5.07 2.66 14.60
N GLY A 12 3.85 3.21 14.64
CA GLY A 12 2.80 2.57 15.42
C GLY A 12 1.56 3.41 15.66
N PHE A 13 0.85 3.06 16.72
CA PHE A 13 -0.34 3.77 17.18
C PHE A 13 0.04 5.06 17.91
N GLU A 14 -0.89 6.01 17.96
CA GLU A 14 -0.77 7.26 18.74
C GLU A 14 0.43 8.19 18.44
N VAL A 15 1.22 7.87 17.41
CA VAL A 15 2.29 8.72 16.86
C VAL A 15 1.94 9.19 15.45
N ASP A 16 2.54 10.29 14.99
CA ASP A 16 2.21 10.88 13.68
C ASP A 16 2.95 10.25 12.49
N THR A 17 3.95 9.43 12.76
CA THR A 17 4.82 8.81 11.75
C THR A 17 4.59 7.31 11.61
N ASN A 18 5.06 6.74 10.51
CA ASN A 18 5.07 5.30 10.33
C ASN A 18 6.20 4.80 9.44
N THR A 19 6.59 3.54 9.62
CA THR A 19 7.53 2.79 8.79
C THR A 19 6.81 1.57 8.23
N VAL A 20 6.72 1.44 6.90
CA VAL A 20 5.97 0.36 6.28
C VAL A 20 6.73 -0.28 5.12
N THR A 21 6.39 -1.52 4.78
CA THR A 21 6.82 -2.18 3.56
C THR A 21 5.59 -2.56 2.74
N LEU A 22 5.52 -2.11 1.49
CA LEU A 22 4.53 -2.61 0.52
C LEU A 22 5.05 -3.93 -0.03
N VAL A 23 4.22 -4.98 0.03
CA VAL A 23 4.55 -6.32 -0.48
C VAL A 23 3.56 -6.68 -1.58
N TRP A 24 4.09 -7.03 -2.74
CA TRP A 24 3.36 -7.30 -3.97
C TRP A 24 3.21 -8.80 -4.27
N PRO A 25 2.24 -9.22 -5.12
CA PRO A 25 2.01 -10.63 -5.43
C PRO A 25 3.19 -11.34 -6.10
N ASP A 26 4.03 -10.60 -6.83
CA ASP A 26 5.24 -11.10 -7.49
C ASP A 26 6.43 -11.25 -6.52
N GLY A 27 6.22 -10.95 -5.23
CA GLY A 27 7.26 -10.98 -4.20
C GLY A 27 8.11 -9.71 -4.14
N SER A 28 7.87 -8.72 -5.01
CA SER A 28 8.55 -7.44 -4.94
C SER A 28 8.13 -6.66 -3.68
N LYS A 29 9.07 -5.87 -3.15
CA LYS A 29 8.90 -5.13 -1.91
C LYS A 29 9.36 -3.68 -2.10
N GLU A 30 8.59 -2.75 -1.57
CA GLU A 30 8.94 -1.33 -1.50
C GLU A 30 8.99 -0.91 -0.04
N PHE A 31 10.17 -0.48 0.42
CA PHE A 31 10.37 0.00 1.78
C PHE A 31 10.12 1.50 1.88
N LEU A 32 9.20 1.89 2.76
CA LEU A 32 8.93 3.26 3.13
C LEU A 32 9.52 3.54 4.52
N PRO A 33 10.69 4.19 4.62
CA PRO A 33 11.26 4.60 5.90
C PRO A 33 10.33 5.52 6.70
N ASN A 34 10.64 5.66 7.99
CA ASN A 34 9.88 6.46 8.94
C ASN A 34 9.57 7.86 8.40
N ARG A 35 8.28 8.15 8.23
CA ARG A 35 7.77 9.39 7.65
C ARG A 35 6.36 9.68 8.15
N PRO A 36 5.80 10.88 7.96
CA PRO A 36 4.43 11.19 8.38
C PRO A 36 3.41 10.20 7.82
N LYS A 37 2.43 9.80 8.66
CA LYS A 37 1.33 8.90 8.28
C LYS A 37 0.53 9.42 7.09
N SER A 38 0.39 10.74 6.97
CA SER A 38 -0.22 11.38 5.81
C SER A 38 0.53 11.04 4.52
N GLU A 39 1.86 11.11 4.51
CA GLU A 39 2.67 10.75 3.34
C GLU A 39 2.57 9.26 3.03
N VAL A 40 2.63 8.41 4.06
CA VAL A 40 2.41 6.95 3.91
C VAL A 40 1.05 6.66 3.27
N ALA A 41 -0.01 7.34 3.72
CA ALA A 41 -1.36 7.18 3.18
C ALA A 41 -1.43 7.58 1.70
N HIS A 42 -0.81 8.71 1.32
CA HIS A 42 -0.75 9.12 -0.09
C HIS A 42 -0.02 8.08 -0.95
N ARG A 43 1.10 7.52 -0.47
CA ARG A 43 1.83 6.47 -1.20
C ARG A 43 1.01 5.19 -1.35
N ILE A 44 0.34 4.75 -0.29
CA ILE A 44 -0.57 3.59 -0.36
C ILE A 44 -1.69 3.85 -1.36
N LEU A 45 -2.30 5.04 -1.35
CA LEU A 45 -3.37 5.39 -2.28
C LEU A 45 -2.90 5.37 -3.74
N SER A 46 -1.75 5.98 -4.03
CA SER A 46 -1.13 5.94 -5.37
C SER A 46 -0.82 4.51 -5.82
N ALA A 47 -0.38 3.65 -4.89
CA ALA A 47 -0.07 2.26 -5.17
C ALA A 47 -1.33 1.41 -5.46
N VAL A 48 -2.45 1.69 -4.78
CA VAL A 48 -3.72 0.95 -4.93
C VAL A 48 -4.53 1.41 -6.15
N GLN A 49 -4.49 2.69 -6.49
CA GLN A 49 -5.24 3.28 -7.62
C GLN A 49 -5.17 2.46 -8.94
N PRO A 50 -3.98 2.07 -9.45
CA PRO A 50 -3.91 1.29 -10.69
C PRO A 50 -4.46 -0.15 -10.53
N LEU A 51 -4.45 -0.71 -9.33
CA LEU A 51 -4.93 -2.07 -9.05
C LEU A 51 -6.45 -2.14 -9.14
N VAL A 52 -7.14 -1.18 -8.53
CA VAL A 52 -8.60 -1.13 -8.53
C VAL A 52 -9.17 -0.67 -9.86
N THR A 53 -8.43 0.16 -10.61
CA THR A 53 -8.82 0.57 -11.97
C THR A 53 -8.74 -0.60 -12.95
N ARG A 54 -7.78 -1.51 -12.79
CA ARG A 54 -7.68 -2.75 -13.58
C ARG A 54 -8.74 -3.79 -13.20
N ALA A 55 -9.14 -3.86 -11.93
CA ALA A 55 -10.16 -4.78 -11.44
C ALA A 55 -11.60 -4.41 -11.84
N GLY A 56 -11.82 -3.22 -12.42
CA GLY A 56 -13.12 -2.72 -12.84
C GLY A 56 -13.68 -3.28 -14.16
N ARG A 57 -12.96 -4.17 -14.86
CA ARG A 57 -13.49 -4.89 -16.02
C ARG A 57 -13.85 -6.33 -15.64
N PRO A 58 -15.13 -6.71 -15.59
CA PRO A 58 -15.48 -8.12 -15.46
C PRO A 58 -14.91 -8.92 -16.65
N PRO A 59 -14.33 -10.11 -16.43
CA PRO A 59 -13.93 -10.98 -17.52
C PRO A 59 -15.20 -11.59 -18.14
N GLY A 60 -15.60 -11.09 -19.32
CA GLY A 60 -16.64 -11.71 -20.13
C GLY A 60 -17.77 -10.78 -20.56
N SER A 61 -17.58 -10.11 -21.68
CA SER A 61 -18.66 -9.85 -22.64
C SER A 61 -18.10 -10.19 -24.02
N THR A 62 -17.97 -11.49 -24.27
CA THR A 62 -17.95 -12.00 -25.64
C THR A 62 -19.40 -11.90 -26.12
N GLU A 63 -19.76 -10.78 -26.74
CA GLU A 63 -20.97 -10.74 -27.56
C GLU A 63 -20.76 -11.61 -28.80
N LYS A 64 -21.79 -12.39 -29.11
CA LYS A 64 -21.94 -13.15 -30.35
C LYS A 64 -22.15 -12.22 -31.54
#